data_AF-Q2SI30-F1
#
_entry.id   AF-Q2SI30-F1
#
_cell.length_a   1.000
_cell.length_b   1.000
_cell.length_c   1.000
_cell.angle_alpha   90.00
_cell.angle_beta   90.00
_cell.angle_gamma   90.00
#
_symmetry.space_group_name_H-M   'P 1'
#
loop_
_entity.id
_entity.type
_entity.pdbx_description
1 polymer ?
#
loop_
_entity_poly.entity_id
_entity_poly.type
_entity_poly.pdbx_seq_one_letter_code
_entity_poly.pdbx_strand_id
1 'polypeptide(L)'
;MILLRKTLAIAVGACLSQFTLAAHAHTVDVMVVYSAQAQGQYAGNNEEIQQKIAEYIAFTNQAFVNSKVDIQLNLAHSEAIPDSLLSVDNQGITDSLESLQQNRYVRELRGRYQADLVMMLYDQNDPASDTCGVTAPGVLLANKGVFSVSNIDSAYGLVDVNPSCAIDILGDNITPYHFAHELGHLFGLGHGLPTEQKEFVQNQPMLDELFKMLDSVGFYNSRPALPFSTVSTIEEAIEAQVYPLQYAFAFGYGGATSSEVSTIMAYPHDHGYASWVPYFSTPDVKVCQNGDTTCQESEKVAIGGDLGAGLQANNALALNLAAEQVANFCRNDQQLANAKGTPMQFAVGAPTADWHMDSLEIDFSNNKPGVVYPWIEGEDVLSVVEVDIGGELTNVLQVENVANLPTAGVNLTCDLKPGDVYRLQAKVKGLEDGAATLWLYYETLSGAKEWFEVSRQSVTASDWTTLEAAVQMPDDLTHVQAVIYGVDQAKGFMLQSLEVAEDRAM
;
A
#
# COMPACT_ATOMS: atom_id res chain seq x y z
N MET A 1 45.85 -72.32 16.01
CA MET A 1 45.76 -71.62 17.31
C MET A 1 46.92 -70.64 17.34
N ILE A 2 46.79 -69.31 17.29
CA ILE A 2 45.76 -68.37 17.75
C ILE A 2 45.81 -67.14 16.82
N LEU A 3 44.63 -66.67 16.37
CA LEU A 3 44.43 -65.35 15.76
C LEU A 3 44.58 -64.26 16.85
N LEU A 4 45.33 -63.20 16.58
CA LEU A 4 45.09 -61.90 17.21
C LEU A 4 44.85 -60.85 16.12
N ARG A 5 43.59 -60.44 16.00
CA ARG A 5 43.12 -59.30 15.20
C ARG A 5 43.58 -58.02 15.88
N LYS A 6 44.27 -57.14 15.14
CA LYS A 6 44.47 -55.74 15.54
C LYS A 6 43.20 -54.95 15.17
N THR A 7 42.49 -54.47 16.17
CA THR A 7 41.35 -53.56 16.01
C THR A 7 41.90 -52.16 15.73
N LEU A 8 41.65 -51.65 14.53
CA LEU A 8 41.90 -50.26 14.14
C LEU A 8 40.66 -49.45 14.57
N ALA A 9 40.81 -48.59 15.57
CA ALA A 9 39.77 -47.66 15.96
C ALA A 9 39.78 -46.47 14.99
N ILE A 10 38.80 -46.42 14.09
CA ILE A 10 38.51 -45.25 13.26
C ILE A 10 37.66 -44.31 14.11
N ALA A 11 38.24 -43.18 14.51
CA ALA A 11 37.49 -42.07 15.09
C ALA A 11 36.72 -41.37 13.95
N VAL A 12 35.42 -41.64 13.85
CA VAL A 12 34.50 -40.86 13.02
C VAL A 12 34.23 -39.56 13.77
N GLY A 13 34.92 -38.49 13.37
CA GLY A 13 34.54 -37.13 13.77
C GLY A 13 33.21 -36.79 13.11
N ALA A 14 32.14 -36.81 13.89
CA ALA A 14 30.85 -36.28 13.48
C ALA A 14 30.98 -34.74 13.39
N CYS A 15 31.30 -34.24 12.21
CA CYS A 15 31.12 -32.84 11.87
C CYS A 15 29.62 -32.61 11.72
N LEU A 16 28.94 -32.32 12.83
CA LEU A 16 27.59 -31.76 12.83
C LEU A 16 27.67 -30.37 12.20
N SER A 17 27.61 -30.30 10.88
CA SER A 17 27.26 -29.08 10.17
C SER A 17 25.85 -28.69 10.60
N GLN A 18 25.78 -27.77 11.55
CA GLN A 18 24.56 -27.02 11.81
C GLN A 18 24.24 -26.26 10.54
N PHE A 19 23.32 -26.78 9.73
CA PHE A 19 22.63 -25.97 8.74
C PHE A 19 21.76 -25.01 9.56
N THR A 20 22.31 -23.85 9.88
CA THR A 20 21.47 -22.68 10.11
C THR A 20 20.76 -22.44 8.78
N LEU A 21 19.50 -22.81 8.69
CA LEU A 21 18.60 -22.20 7.72
C LEU A 21 18.67 -20.70 8.03
N ALA A 22 19.46 -19.96 7.26
CA ALA A 22 19.34 -18.51 7.27
C ALA A 22 17.88 -18.24 6.90
N ALA A 23 17.15 -17.56 7.77
CA ALA A 23 15.85 -17.02 7.40
C ALA A 23 16.07 -16.23 6.11
N HIS A 24 15.35 -16.60 5.06
CA HIS A 24 15.49 -15.95 3.77
C HIS A 24 14.72 -14.63 3.88
N ALA A 25 15.40 -13.50 3.72
CA ALA A 25 14.71 -12.21 3.68
C ALA A 25 13.67 -12.22 2.56
N HIS A 26 12.51 -11.62 2.82
CA HIS A 26 11.50 -11.39 1.81
C HIS A 26 11.97 -10.26 0.90
N THR A 27 11.96 -10.51 -0.41
CA THR A 27 12.27 -9.46 -1.39
C THR A 27 11.01 -8.67 -1.66
N VAL A 28 11.07 -7.35 -1.50
CA VAL A 28 9.98 -6.43 -1.80
C VAL A 28 10.38 -5.59 -3.00
N ASP A 29 9.62 -5.67 -4.08
CA ASP A 29 9.89 -4.98 -5.33
C ASP A 29 9.35 -3.54 -5.26
N VAL A 30 10.24 -2.55 -5.33
CA VAL A 30 9.89 -1.13 -5.22
C VAL A 30 10.11 -0.45 -6.56
N MET A 31 9.10 0.27 -7.04
CA MET A 31 9.24 1.22 -8.14
C MET A 31 9.40 2.64 -7.59
N VAL A 32 10.38 3.39 -8.13
CA VAL A 32 10.57 4.80 -7.75
C VAL A 32 10.37 5.72 -8.94
N VAL A 33 9.28 6.48 -8.94
CA VAL A 33 9.01 7.50 -9.94
C VAL A 33 9.42 8.88 -9.43
N TYR A 34 9.66 9.84 -10.31
CA TYR A 34 10.04 11.19 -9.87
C TYR A 34 9.64 12.29 -10.84
N SER A 35 9.37 13.49 -10.32
CA SER A 35 9.03 14.66 -11.13
C SER A 35 10.26 15.30 -11.78
N ALA A 36 10.02 16.13 -12.81
CA ALA A 36 11.08 16.91 -13.44
C ALA A 36 11.72 17.91 -12.46
N GLN A 37 10.94 18.47 -11.51
CA GLN A 37 11.45 19.40 -10.51
C GLN A 37 12.35 18.69 -9.51
N ALA A 38 11.94 17.52 -9.00
CA ALA A 38 12.79 16.69 -8.13
C ALA A 38 14.12 16.33 -8.82
N GLN A 39 14.08 15.95 -10.11
CA GLN A 39 15.29 15.72 -10.88
C GLN A 39 16.16 16.97 -11.00
N GLY A 40 15.54 18.14 -11.20
CA GLY A 40 16.20 19.44 -11.25
C GLY A 40 16.91 19.82 -9.95
N GLN A 41 16.35 19.50 -8.79
CA GLN A 41 16.95 19.76 -7.48
C GLN A 41 18.31 19.05 -7.33
N TYR A 42 18.37 17.75 -7.63
CA TYR A 42 19.63 17.01 -7.58
C TYR A 42 20.63 17.48 -8.64
N ALA A 43 20.17 17.74 -9.86
CA ALA A 43 21.03 18.25 -10.92
C ALA A 43 21.68 19.60 -10.55
N GLY A 44 20.94 20.47 -9.86
CA GLY A 44 21.44 21.74 -9.33
C GLY A 44 22.60 21.57 -8.32
N ASN A 45 22.65 20.43 -7.63
CA ASN A 45 23.70 20.07 -6.69
C ASN A 45 24.84 19.23 -7.32
N ASN A 46 24.82 19.05 -8.65
CA ASN A 46 25.71 18.13 -9.39
C ASN A 46 25.56 16.66 -8.96
N GLU A 47 24.35 16.26 -8.56
CA GLU A 47 24.01 14.89 -8.21
C GLU A 47 23.05 14.29 -9.26
N GLU A 48 23.11 12.98 -9.44
CA GLU A 48 22.17 12.25 -10.31
C GLU A 48 21.07 11.63 -9.45
N ILE A 49 19.81 11.95 -9.73
CA ILE A 49 18.66 11.43 -8.96
C ILE A 49 18.64 9.90 -8.92
N GLN A 50 19.08 9.25 -9.99
CA GLN A 50 19.17 7.79 -10.07
C GLN A 50 20.16 7.20 -9.05
N GLN A 51 21.29 7.88 -8.85
CA GLN A 51 22.23 7.50 -7.79
C GLN A 51 21.59 7.69 -6.41
N LYS A 52 20.84 8.78 -6.20
CA LYS A 52 20.13 9.02 -4.93
C LYS A 52 19.06 7.99 -4.63
N ILE A 53 18.29 7.58 -5.63
CA ILE A 53 17.32 6.48 -5.49
C ILE A 53 18.03 5.21 -5.03
N ALA A 54 19.16 4.85 -5.65
CA ALA A 54 19.94 3.69 -5.23
C ALA A 54 20.51 3.83 -3.80
N GLU A 55 20.95 5.04 -3.42
CA GLU A 55 21.39 5.36 -2.05
C GLU A 55 20.24 5.21 -1.04
N TYR A 56 19.02 5.63 -1.36
CA TYR A 56 17.85 5.50 -0.48
C TYR A 56 17.44 4.04 -0.28
N ILE A 57 17.41 3.26 -1.38
CA ILE A 57 17.18 1.81 -1.30
C ILE A 57 18.26 1.13 -0.46
N ALA A 58 19.55 1.47 -0.65
CA ALA A 58 20.65 0.93 0.14
C ALA A 58 20.56 1.32 1.63
N PHE A 59 20.20 2.57 1.91
CA PHE A 59 19.98 3.07 3.26
C PHE A 59 18.87 2.30 3.97
N THR A 60 17.70 2.14 3.35
CA THR A 60 16.57 1.42 3.96
C THR A 60 16.90 -0.05 4.18
N ASN A 61 17.58 -0.71 3.24
CA ASN A 61 18.07 -2.08 3.42
C ASN A 61 19.05 -2.19 4.58
N GLN A 62 19.97 -1.23 4.71
CA GLN A 62 20.89 -1.21 5.85
C GLN A 62 20.14 -0.99 7.16
N ALA A 63 19.10 -0.15 7.18
CA ALA A 63 18.25 0.03 8.35
C ALA A 63 17.49 -1.25 8.73
N PHE A 64 17.00 -2.02 7.75
CA PHE A 64 16.42 -3.34 8.00
C PHE A 64 17.43 -4.31 8.62
N VAL A 65 18.65 -4.40 8.05
CA VAL A 65 19.73 -5.22 8.59
C VAL A 65 20.09 -4.80 10.02
N ASN A 66 20.24 -3.50 10.25
CA ASN A 66 20.55 -2.92 11.55
C ASN A 66 19.50 -3.29 12.61
N SER A 67 18.23 -3.35 12.20
CA SER A 67 17.09 -3.64 13.07
C SER A 67 16.68 -5.11 13.12
N LYS A 68 17.42 -6.02 12.47
CA LYS A 68 17.10 -7.46 12.38
C LYS A 68 15.73 -7.71 11.72
N VAL A 69 15.46 -6.97 10.65
CA VAL A 69 14.29 -7.13 9.80
C VAL A 69 14.64 -8.00 8.60
N ASP A 70 13.83 -9.03 8.34
CA ASP A 70 14.00 -10.02 7.28
C ASP A 70 13.35 -9.53 5.97
N ILE A 71 13.69 -8.31 5.55
CA ILE A 71 13.23 -7.68 4.31
C ILE A 71 14.44 -7.19 3.52
N GLN A 72 14.37 -7.35 2.21
CA GLN A 72 15.31 -6.77 1.25
C GLN A 72 14.51 -6.06 0.15
N LEU A 73 14.66 -4.74 0.06
CA LEU A 73 14.13 -3.99 -1.07
C LEU A 73 14.94 -4.29 -2.33
N ASN A 74 14.23 -4.50 -3.43
CA ASN A 74 14.76 -4.54 -4.77
C ASN A 74 14.19 -3.36 -5.57
N LEU A 75 15.05 -2.59 -6.23
CA LEU A 75 14.59 -1.52 -7.12
C LEU A 75 14.14 -2.15 -8.45
N ALA A 76 12.84 -2.38 -8.60
CA ALA A 76 12.27 -3.02 -9.77
C ALA A 76 12.31 -2.10 -11.01
N HIS A 77 12.02 -0.81 -10.80
CA HIS A 77 12.06 0.20 -11.85
C HIS A 77 12.23 1.60 -11.28
N SER A 78 12.73 2.53 -12.10
CA SER A 78 12.71 3.95 -11.77
C SER A 78 12.60 4.83 -13.00
N GLU A 79 11.78 5.88 -12.95
CA GLU A 79 11.48 6.69 -14.13
C GLU A 79 11.05 8.12 -13.80
N ALA A 80 11.48 9.06 -14.64
CA ALA A 80 10.98 10.44 -14.63
C ALA A 80 9.58 10.48 -15.24
N ILE A 81 8.60 11.03 -14.52
CA ILE A 81 7.25 11.21 -15.04
C ILE A 81 7.11 12.66 -15.54
N PRO A 82 6.82 12.88 -16.83
CA PRO A 82 6.58 14.22 -17.35
C PRO A 82 5.35 14.87 -16.70
N ASP A 83 5.42 16.17 -16.43
CA ASP A 83 4.30 16.96 -15.88
C ASP A 83 3.00 16.84 -16.70
N SER A 84 3.11 16.57 -18.01
CA SER A 84 1.97 16.34 -18.90
C SER A 84 1.21 15.04 -18.60
N LEU A 85 1.86 14.07 -17.95
CA LEU A 85 1.27 12.80 -17.56
C LEU A 85 0.88 12.79 -16.08
N LEU A 86 1.65 13.44 -15.22
CA LEU A 86 1.37 13.57 -13.80
C LEU A 86 1.95 14.89 -13.28
N SER A 87 1.08 15.80 -12.88
CA SER A 87 1.47 17.02 -12.18
C SER A 87 1.23 16.80 -10.69
N VAL A 88 2.28 16.86 -9.89
CA VAL A 88 2.22 16.78 -8.41
C VAL A 88 3.00 17.91 -7.74
N ASP A 89 3.98 18.49 -8.43
CA ASP A 89 4.77 19.58 -7.87
C ASP A 89 3.87 20.81 -7.64
N ASN A 90 4.16 21.59 -6.58
CA ASN A 90 3.39 22.80 -6.22
C ASN A 90 1.91 22.56 -5.89
N GLN A 91 1.54 21.33 -5.52
CA GLN A 91 0.22 20.97 -5.01
C GLN A 91 0.28 20.59 -3.53
N GLY A 92 -0.87 20.52 -2.86
CA GLY A 92 -0.94 19.94 -1.53
C GLY A 92 -0.48 18.49 -1.55
N ILE A 93 0.21 18.05 -0.49
CA ILE A 93 0.79 16.70 -0.43
C ILE A 93 -0.27 15.60 -0.56
N THR A 94 -1.47 15.79 0.02
CA THR A 94 -2.62 14.88 -0.12
C THR A 94 -3.13 14.82 -1.55
N ASP A 95 -3.29 15.96 -2.23
CA ASP A 95 -3.75 16.02 -3.63
C ASP A 95 -2.74 15.38 -4.58
N SER A 96 -1.45 15.53 -4.26
CA SER A 96 -0.34 14.92 -4.99
C SER A 96 -0.39 13.39 -4.89
N LEU A 97 -0.65 12.89 -3.68
CA LEU A 97 -0.73 11.46 -3.40
C LEU A 97 -1.92 10.83 -4.11
N GLU A 98 -3.09 11.47 -4.00
CA GLU A 98 -4.29 11.07 -4.73
C GLU A 98 -4.03 11.04 -6.24
N SER A 99 -3.39 12.09 -6.77
CA SER A 99 -3.07 12.17 -8.20
C SER A 99 -2.09 11.08 -8.64
N LEU A 100 -1.13 10.70 -7.81
CA LEU A 100 -0.21 9.59 -8.05
C LEU A 100 -0.93 8.24 -8.09
N GLN A 101 -1.76 7.95 -7.08
CA GLN A 101 -2.51 6.68 -6.96
C GLN A 101 -3.51 6.48 -8.10
N GLN A 102 -4.15 7.57 -8.52
CA GLN A 102 -5.11 7.58 -9.62
C GLN A 102 -4.45 7.63 -11.01
N ASN A 103 -3.13 7.84 -11.09
CA ASN A 103 -2.45 8.00 -12.36
C ASN A 103 -2.35 6.68 -13.13
N ARG A 104 -3.10 6.56 -14.23
CA ARG A 104 -3.04 5.41 -15.13
C ARG A 104 -1.62 5.03 -15.53
N TYR A 105 -0.80 5.99 -15.96
CA TYR A 105 0.54 5.69 -16.46
C TYR A 105 1.41 5.05 -15.39
N VAL A 106 1.39 5.58 -14.16
CA VAL A 106 2.12 5.00 -13.03
C VAL A 106 1.57 3.62 -12.66
N ARG A 107 0.25 3.42 -12.65
CA ARG A 107 -0.35 2.09 -12.38
C ARG A 107 0.05 1.04 -13.42
N GLU A 108 0.08 1.42 -14.70
CA GLU A 108 0.56 0.55 -15.78
C GLU A 108 2.04 0.22 -15.63
N LEU A 109 2.88 1.17 -15.17
CA LEU A 109 4.27 0.88 -14.83
C LEU A 109 4.38 -0.08 -13.64
N ARG A 110 3.59 0.15 -12.57
CA ARG A 110 3.55 -0.72 -11.38
C ARG A 110 3.22 -2.17 -11.78
N GLY A 111 2.16 -2.37 -12.56
CA GLY A 111 1.78 -3.69 -13.09
C GLY A 111 2.83 -4.30 -14.00
N ARG A 112 3.38 -3.52 -14.95
CA ARG A 112 4.40 -3.98 -15.90
C ARG A 112 5.68 -4.46 -15.24
N TYR A 113 6.14 -3.73 -14.22
CA TYR A 113 7.37 -4.04 -13.50
C TYR A 113 7.12 -4.83 -12.21
N GLN A 114 5.87 -5.26 -11.99
CA GLN A 114 5.45 -6.10 -10.86
C GLN A 114 5.93 -5.52 -9.52
N ALA A 115 5.78 -4.21 -9.35
CA ALA A 115 6.23 -3.52 -8.14
C ALA A 115 5.19 -3.65 -7.02
N ASP A 116 5.61 -4.20 -5.89
CA ASP A 116 4.82 -4.30 -4.66
C ASP A 116 4.44 -2.90 -4.14
N LEU A 117 5.42 -2.00 -4.12
CA LEU A 117 5.30 -0.65 -3.57
C LEU A 117 5.76 0.40 -4.59
N VAL A 118 5.14 1.59 -4.55
CA VAL A 118 5.53 2.72 -5.39
C VAL A 118 5.91 3.92 -4.54
N MET A 119 7.09 4.47 -4.76
CA MET A 119 7.52 5.71 -4.13
C MET A 119 7.69 6.80 -5.19
N MET A 120 7.28 8.01 -4.87
CA MET A 120 7.49 9.17 -5.73
C MET A 120 8.36 10.22 -5.04
N LEU A 121 9.41 10.65 -5.73
CA LEU A 121 10.18 11.84 -5.35
C LEU A 121 9.62 13.06 -6.10
N TYR A 122 9.20 14.08 -5.36
CA TYR A 122 8.63 15.30 -5.92
C TYR A 122 9.16 16.54 -5.20
N ASP A 123 8.88 17.72 -5.73
CA ASP A 123 9.26 18.99 -5.10
C ASP A 123 7.99 19.81 -4.85
N GLN A 124 7.57 19.89 -3.59
CA GLN A 124 6.34 20.60 -3.25
C GLN A 124 6.47 22.10 -3.47
N ASN A 125 7.67 22.68 -3.35
CA ASN A 125 7.93 24.12 -3.43
C ASN A 125 6.94 25.01 -2.64
N ASP A 126 6.30 24.45 -1.60
CA ASP A 126 5.41 25.17 -0.69
C ASP A 126 6.15 25.43 0.63
N PRO A 127 6.61 26.67 0.89
CA PRO A 127 7.33 27.02 2.11
C PRO A 127 6.45 26.97 3.37
N ALA A 128 5.13 26.76 3.24
CA ALA A 128 4.20 26.57 4.36
C ALA A 128 3.90 25.10 4.66
N SER A 129 4.45 24.15 3.87
CA SER A 129 4.31 22.73 4.15
C SER A 129 5.32 22.28 5.21
N ASP A 130 4.81 21.77 6.33
CA ASP A 130 5.63 21.16 7.39
C ASP A 130 5.77 19.64 7.20
N THR A 131 5.21 19.08 6.12
CA THR A 131 5.16 17.63 5.86
C THR A 131 6.11 17.25 4.73
N CYS A 132 7.06 16.36 5.02
CA CYS A 132 8.13 15.98 4.10
C CYS A 132 7.92 14.63 3.39
N GLY A 133 6.81 13.99 3.64
CA GLY A 133 6.39 12.74 3.03
C GLY A 133 4.98 12.37 3.44
N VAL A 134 4.34 11.52 2.65
CA VAL A 134 3.04 10.97 2.98
C VAL A 134 2.84 9.62 2.29
N THR A 135 2.01 8.78 2.88
CA THR A 135 1.45 7.58 2.23
C THR A 135 -0.06 7.54 2.39
N ALA A 136 -0.75 6.85 1.49
CA ALA A 136 -2.21 6.72 1.56
C ALA A 136 -2.68 5.27 1.70
N PRO A 137 -3.93 5.14 2.18
CA PRO A 137 -4.43 5.84 3.36
C PRO A 137 -3.68 5.28 4.58
N GLY A 138 -3.60 6.03 5.68
CA GLY A 138 -3.30 5.42 6.97
C GLY A 138 -4.14 4.15 7.09
N VAL A 139 -3.46 3.00 7.14
CA VAL A 139 -4.03 1.71 6.75
C VAL A 139 -5.21 1.38 7.67
N LEU A 140 -6.45 1.66 7.26
CA LEU A 140 -7.63 1.21 7.99
C LEU A 140 -7.73 -0.29 7.79
N LEU A 141 -7.24 -1.02 8.79
CA LEU A 141 -7.20 -2.47 8.78
C LEU A 141 -8.46 -2.97 9.46
N ALA A 142 -9.52 -3.17 8.68
CA ALA A 142 -10.70 -3.91 9.14
C ALA A 142 -10.36 -5.36 9.57
N ASN A 143 -9.13 -5.81 9.30
CA ASN A 143 -8.61 -7.06 9.82
C ASN A 143 -7.15 -6.90 10.26
N LYS A 144 -6.91 -7.07 11.57
CA LYS A 144 -5.58 -6.93 12.19
C LYS A 144 -4.56 -7.83 11.50
N GLY A 145 -3.51 -7.21 10.97
CA GLY A 145 -2.41 -7.96 10.36
C GLY A 145 -2.68 -8.46 8.94
N VAL A 146 -3.76 -8.06 8.28
CA VAL A 146 -4.08 -8.47 6.90
C VAL A 146 -4.30 -7.25 6.02
N PHE A 147 -3.52 -7.13 4.94
CA PHE A 147 -3.71 -6.08 3.96
C PHE A 147 -4.85 -6.45 2.98
N SER A 148 -5.85 -5.57 2.90
CA SER A 148 -6.98 -5.68 1.97
C SER A 148 -6.62 -5.25 0.56
N VAL A 149 -7.51 -5.53 -0.39
CA VAL A 149 -7.42 -5.01 -1.76
C VAL A 149 -7.28 -3.48 -1.80
N SER A 150 -8.00 -2.75 -0.93
CA SER A 150 -7.87 -1.28 -0.82
C SER A 150 -6.48 -0.85 -0.35
N ASN A 151 -5.88 -1.58 0.61
CA ASN A 151 -4.52 -1.29 1.07
C ASN A 151 -3.48 -1.54 -0.03
N ILE A 152 -3.66 -2.62 -0.80
CA ILE A 152 -2.76 -2.98 -1.90
C ILE A 152 -2.86 -1.97 -3.04
N ASP A 153 -4.09 -1.59 -3.41
CA ASP A 153 -4.37 -0.55 -4.40
C ASP A 153 -3.74 0.79 -3.99
N SER A 154 -3.70 1.08 -2.70
CA SER A 154 -3.20 2.34 -2.18
C SER A 154 -1.70 2.37 -1.85
N ALA A 155 -0.94 1.29 -2.10
CA ALA A 155 0.46 1.15 -1.68
C ALA A 155 1.47 2.07 -2.42
N TYR A 156 1.27 3.38 -2.26
CA TYR A 156 2.00 4.48 -2.86
C TYR A 156 2.45 5.45 -1.76
N GLY A 157 3.65 6.01 -1.92
CA GLY A 157 4.18 7.05 -1.05
C GLY A 157 4.82 8.20 -1.81
N LEU A 158 4.86 9.36 -1.18
CA LEU A 158 5.53 10.56 -1.64
C LEU A 158 6.62 10.96 -0.66
N VAL A 159 7.74 11.45 -1.20
CA VAL A 159 8.83 12.04 -0.42
C VAL A 159 9.20 13.37 -1.07
N ASP A 160 9.13 14.44 -0.30
CA ASP A 160 9.54 15.77 -0.76
C ASP A 160 11.07 15.88 -0.74
N VAL A 161 11.65 16.27 -1.87
CA VAL A 161 13.09 16.49 -2.01
C VAL A 161 13.48 17.96 -1.91
N ASN A 162 12.52 18.84 -1.62
CA ASN A 162 12.78 20.25 -1.37
C ASN A 162 13.83 20.43 -0.25
N PRO A 163 14.77 21.38 -0.35
CA PRO A 163 15.77 21.63 0.69
C PRO A 163 15.24 21.83 2.11
N SER A 164 14.01 22.35 2.30
CA SER A 164 13.40 22.47 3.63
C SER A 164 13.13 21.11 4.29
N CYS A 165 12.94 20.07 3.49
CA CYS A 165 12.72 18.70 3.89
C CYS A 165 13.96 17.82 3.74
N ALA A 166 14.81 18.10 2.77
CA ALA A 166 15.97 17.28 2.47
C ALA A 166 17.13 17.49 3.44
N ILE A 167 17.16 18.60 4.19
CA ILE A 167 18.31 19.01 5.00
C ILE A 167 17.89 19.25 6.45
N ASP A 168 18.61 18.65 7.40
CA ASP A 168 18.38 18.92 8.83
C ASP A 168 19.07 20.20 9.33
N ILE A 169 18.94 20.48 10.64
CA ILE A 169 19.57 21.67 11.26
C ILE A 169 21.10 21.66 11.22
N LEU A 170 21.73 20.50 10.97
CA LEU A 170 23.18 20.34 10.86
C LEU A 170 23.67 20.43 9.41
N GLY A 171 22.75 20.45 8.45
CA GLY A 171 23.08 20.48 7.03
C GLY A 171 23.17 19.10 6.38
N ASP A 172 22.80 18.03 7.09
CA ASP A 172 22.88 16.65 6.61
C ASP A 172 21.64 16.29 5.78
N ASN A 173 21.84 15.44 4.76
CA ASN A 173 20.74 14.95 3.94
C ASN A 173 19.89 13.92 4.72
N ILE A 174 18.63 14.27 4.99
CA ILE A 174 17.67 13.43 5.71
C ILE A 174 16.58 12.82 4.82
N THR A 175 16.58 13.09 3.50
CA THR A 175 15.65 12.43 2.56
C THR A 175 15.68 10.89 2.65
N PRO A 176 16.82 10.19 2.86
CA PRO A 176 16.81 8.74 3.08
C PRO A 176 15.96 8.31 4.28
N TYR A 177 15.91 9.11 5.35
CA TYR A 177 15.07 8.83 6.52
C TYR A 177 13.60 8.98 6.17
N HIS A 178 13.21 10.06 5.47
CA HIS A 178 11.83 10.24 5.00
C HIS A 178 11.41 9.10 4.06
N PHE A 179 12.27 8.71 3.12
CA PHE A 179 12.00 7.59 2.23
C PHE A 179 11.78 6.27 2.99
N ALA A 180 12.61 5.96 3.98
CA ALA A 180 12.44 4.78 4.83
C ALA A 180 11.20 4.90 5.76
N HIS A 181 10.88 6.11 6.22
CA HIS A 181 9.73 6.43 7.06
C HIS A 181 8.43 6.15 6.33
N GLU A 182 8.26 6.76 5.16
CA GLU A 182 7.06 6.57 4.33
C GLU A 182 6.91 5.11 3.90
N LEU A 183 8.00 4.44 3.51
CA LEU A 183 7.95 2.99 3.27
C LEU A 183 7.45 2.24 4.50
N GLY A 184 7.90 2.61 5.71
CA GLY A 184 7.43 2.02 6.96
C GLY A 184 5.91 2.09 7.13
N HIS A 185 5.28 3.21 6.77
CA HIS A 185 3.82 3.33 6.78
C HIS A 185 3.12 2.35 5.82
N LEU A 186 3.71 2.05 4.65
CA LEU A 186 3.18 1.02 3.74
C LEU A 186 3.26 -0.40 4.32
N PHE A 187 4.11 -0.64 5.32
CA PHE A 187 4.10 -1.87 6.13
C PHE A 187 3.19 -1.78 7.36
N GLY A 188 2.40 -0.71 7.51
CA GLY A 188 1.47 -0.52 8.62
C GLY A 188 2.13 -0.08 9.93
N LEU A 189 3.30 0.56 9.85
CA LEU A 189 3.97 1.18 10.98
C LEU A 189 3.38 2.55 11.33
N GLY A 190 3.48 2.89 12.60
CA GLY A 190 3.09 4.20 13.14
C GLY A 190 4.27 5.05 13.54
N HIS A 191 3.95 6.29 13.86
CA HIS A 191 4.89 7.22 14.43
C HIS A 191 5.36 6.78 15.84
N GLY A 192 6.19 7.60 16.48
CA GLY A 192 6.40 7.49 17.93
C GLY A 192 5.11 7.80 18.71
N LEU A 193 4.92 7.17 19.87
CA LEU A 193 3.69 7.33 20.67
C LEU A 193 3.30 8.80 20.96
N PRO A 194 4.24 9.74 21.27
CA PRO A 194 3.88 11.14 21.46
C PRO A 194 3.23 11.79 20.23
N THR A 195 3.66 11.43 19.01
CA THR A 195 3.08 11.91 17.76
C THR A 195 1.68 11.34 17.58
N GLU A 196 1.55 10.02 17.70
CA GLU A 196 0.27 9.30 17.60
C GLU A 196 -0.77 9.81 18.61
N GLN A 197 -0.35 10.17 19.82
CA GLN A 197 -1.23 10.77 20.83
C GLN A 197 -1.79 12.13 20.40
N LYS A 198 -0.99 12.96 19.73
CA LYS A 198 -1.46 14.27 19.23
C LYS A 198 -2.44 14.07 18.09
N GLU A 199 -2.13 13.18 17.16
CA GLU A 199 -2.97 12.86 15.99
C GLU A 199 -4.29 12.21 16.42
N PHE A 200 -4.24 11.28 17.37
CA PHE A 200 -5.43 10.64 17.93
C PHE A 200 -6.41 11.65 18.48
N VAL A 201 -5.96 12.65 19.26
CA VAL A 201 -6.86 13.68 19.83
C VAL A 201 -7.60 14.45 18.74
N GLN A 202 -6.96 14.70 17.60
CA GLN A 202 -7.57 15.39 16.46
C GLN A 202 -8.60 14.50 15.75
N ASN A 203 -8.29 13.22 15.61
CA ASN A 203 -9.09 12.25 14.84
C ASN A 203 -10.12 11.48 15.68
N GLN A 204 -10.07 11.57 17.01
CA GLN A 204 -10.90 10.77 17.92
C GLN A 204 -12.41 10.79 17.58
N PRO A 205 -13.05 11.94 17.27
CA PRO A 205 -14.47 11.95 16.93
C PRO A 205 -14.81 11.12 15.69
N MET A 206 -13.97 11.21 14.65
CA MET A 206 -14.12 10.43 13.42
C MET A 206 -13.93 8.93 13.68
N LEU A 207 -12.92 8.56 14.48
CA LEU A 207 -12.65 7.18 14.86
C LEU A 207 -13.80 6.56 15.67
N ASP A 208 -14.41 7.35 16.56
CA ASP A 208 -15.57 6.94 17.35
C ASP A 208 -16.84 6.79 16.49
N GLU A 209 -17.05 7.67 15.50
CA GLU A 209 -18.12 7.51 14.51
C GLU A 209 -17.92 6.26 13.64
N LEU A 210 -16.69 6.02 13.18
CA LEU A 210 -16.33 4.82 12.43
C LEU A 210 -16.61 3.56 13.24
N PHE A 211 -16.17 3.53 14.50
CA PHE A 211 -16.45 2.42 15.43
C PHE A 211 -17.96 2.14 15.56
N LYS A 212 -18.77 3.18 15.75
CA LYS A 212 -20.23 3.05 15.87
C LYS A 212 -20.88 2.58 14.57
N MET A 213 -20.40 3.06 13.43
CA MET A 213 -20.86 2.61 12.12
C MET A 213 -20.60 1.11 11.95
N LEU A 214 -19.39 0.64 12.28
CA LEU A 214 -19.02 -0.78 12.20
C LEU A 214 -19.85 -1.65 13.13
N ASP A 215 -20.08 -1.20 14.36
CA ASP A 215 -20.97 -1.90 15.29
C ASP A 215 -22.41 -2.00 14.74
N SER A 216 -22.91 -0.93 14.11
CA SER A 216 -24.27 -0.88 13.55
C SER A 216 -24.51 -1.85 12.39
N VAL A 217 -23.47 -2.16 11.61
CA VAL A 217 -23.52 -3.16 10.52
C VAL A 217 -23.16 -4.56 11.02
N GLY A 218 -22.91 -4.71 12.33
CA GLY A 218 -22.67 -6.02 12.95
C GLY A 218 -21.26 -6.56 12.78
N PHE A 219 -20.27 -5.72 12.45
CA PHE A 219 -18.89 -6.11 12.23
C PHE A 219 -18.27 -6.86 13.44
N TYR A 220 -18.64 -6.49 14.67
CA TYR A 220 -18.12 -7.12 15.89
C TYR A 220 -18.91 -8.37 16.34
N ASN A 221 -19.98 -8.78 15.64
CA ASN A 221 -20.85 -9.89 16.08
C ASN A 221 -20.14 -11.26 16.14
N SER A 222 -19.08 -11.45 15.35
CA SER A 222 -18.26 -12.67 15.32
C SER A 222 -17.11 -12.65 16.34
N ARG A 223 -16.91 -11.52 17.04
CA ARG A 223 -15.75 -11.24 17.89
C ARG A 223 -16.15 -11.22 19.38
N PRO A 224 -15.21 -11.42 20.31
CA PRO A 224 -15.47 -11.13 21.72
C PRO A 224 -15.97 -9.68 21.88
N ALA A 225 -17.00 -9.50 22.71
CA ALA A 225 -17.55 -8.17 22.96
C ALA A 225 -16.45 -7.22 23.48
N LEU A 226 -16.32 -6.07 22.82
CA LEU A 226 -15.39 -5.04 23.23
C LEU A 226 -15.82 -4.45 24.59
N PRO A 227 -14.89 -4.18 25.50
CA PRO A 227 -15.22 -3.71 26.85
C PRO A 227 -15.61 -2.23 26.91
N PHE A 228 -15.77 -1.58 25.76
CA PHE A 228 -16.08 -0.15 25.60
C PHE A 228 -17.14 0.06 24.51
N SER A 229 -17.86 1.18 24.61
CA SER A 229 -18.90 1.60 23.66
C SER A 229 -18.54 2.90 22.91
N THR A 230 -17.36 3.44 23.19
CA THR A 230 -16.79 4.62 22.54
C THR A 230 -15.28 4.45 22.49
N VAL A 231 -14.64 5.02 21.48
CA VAL A 231 -13.18 5.04 21.36
C VAL A 231 -12.64 6.29 22.04
N SER A 232 -11.91 6.10 23.14
CA SER A 232 -11.35 7.20 23.97
C SER A 232 -9.84 7.17 24.11
N THR A 233 -9.20 6.05 23.77
CA THR A 233 -7.74 5.90 23.76
C THR A 233 -7.26 5.23 22.47
N ILE A 234 -5.95 5.35 22.20
CA ILE A 234 -5.32 4.69 21.04
C ILE A 234 -5.44 3.18 21.17
N GLU A 235 -5.29 2.63 22.37
CA GLU A 235 -5.40 1.19 22.63
C GLU A 235 -6.80 0.67 22.28
N GLU A 236 -7.85 1.41 22.66
CA GLU A 236 -9.22 1.10 22.30
C GLU A 236 -9.43 1.18 20.78
N ALA A 237 -8.84 2.19 20.11
CA ALA A 237 -8.93 2.36 18.67
C ALA A 237 -8.25 1.22 17.89
N ILE A 238 -7.08 0.77 18.35
CA ILE A 238 -6.35 -0.36 17.77
C ILE A 238 -7.12 -1.66 18.00
N GLU A 239 -7.65 -1.89 19.21
CA GLU A 239 -8.44 -3.09 19.52
C GLU A 239 -9.76 -3.13 18.72
N ALA A 240 -10.38 -1.97 18.52
CA ALA A 240 -11.55 -1.79 17.67
C ALA A 240 -11.24 -1.86 16.16
N GLN A 241 -9.96 -1.87 15.77
CA GLN A 241 -9.51 -1.90 14.37
C GLN A 241 -10.00 -0.70 13.54
N VAL A 242 -10.06 0.47 14.18
CA VAL A 242 -10.37 1.74 13.53
C VAL A 242 -9.17 2.66 13.43
N TYR A 243 -8.03 2.27 14.00
CA TYR A 243 -6.80 3.06 14.00
C TYR A 243 -5.85 2.62 12.87
N PRO A 244 -5.09 3.54 12.23
CA PRO A 244 -4.29 3.25 11.03
C PRO A 244 -2.97 2.51 11.32
N LEU A 245 -2.94 1.59 12.29
CA LEU A 245 -1.77 0.79 12.68
C LEU A 245 -2.05 -0.70 12.57
N GLN A 246 -1.09 -1.46 12.06
CA GLN A 246 -1.25 -2.90 11.93
C GLN A 246 -1.23 -3.64 13.26
N TYR A 247 -0.42 -3.15 14.20
CA TYR A 247 -0.24 -3.80 15.49
C TYR A 247 -0.02 -2.76 16.60
N ALA A 248 -0.42 -3.14 17.82
CA ALA A 248 -0.13 -2.37 19.03
C ALA A 248 1.37 -2.21 19.34
N PHE A 249 2.25 -2.91 18.61
CA PHE A 249 3.69 -2.83 18.76
C PHE A 249 4.40 -2.13 17.58
N ALA A 250 3.66 -1.49 16.68
CA ALA A 250 4.17 -0.92 15.44
C ALA A 250 4.70 0.54 15.58
N PHE A 251 5.04 0.98 16.80
CA PHE A 251 5.41 2.37 17.09
C PHE A 251 6.91 2.64 16.99
N GLY A 252 7.26 3.82 16.47
CA GLY A 252 8.61 4.35 16.57
C GLY A 252 9.09 4.49 18.02
N TYR A 253 10.39 4.33 18.23
CA TYR A 253 11.07 4.70 19.48
C TYR A 253 11.72 6.06 19.34
N GLY A 254 11.52 6.93 20.33
CA GLY A 254 12.28 8.16 20.48
C GLY A 254 12.60 8.42 21.94
N GLY A 255 13.83 8.86 22.20
CA GLY A 255 14.27 9.30 23.53
C GLY A 255 13.42 10.46 24.07
N ALA A 256 13.56 10.74 25.35
CA ALA A 256 12.88 11.84 26.02
C ALA A 256 13.68 13.15 25.98
N THR A 257 14.92 13.14 25.49
CA THR A 257 15.83 14.31 25.52
C THR A 257 16.60 14.49 24.21
N SER A 258 17.11 15.70 23.97
CA SER A 258 17.92 16.02 22.79
C SER A 258 19.26 15.30 22.70
N SER A 259 19.71 14.70 23.81
CA SER A 259 20.94 13.87 23.85
C SER A 259 20.66 12.39 23.59
N GLU A 260 19.41 12.03 23.35
CA GLU A 260 18.99 10.66 23.05
C GLU A 260 18.74 10.48 21.55
N VAL A 261 18.47 9.24 21.14
CA VAL A 261 18.21 8.87 19.75
C VAL A 261 16.72 8.67 19.47
N SER A 262 16.35 8.90 18.21
CA SER A 262 15.07 8.49 17.63
C SER A 262 15.28 7.54 16.47
N THR A 263 14.43 6.53 16.39
CA THR A 263 14.35 5.60 15.26
C THR A 263 13.60 6.23 14.09
N ILE A 264 13.67 5.60 12.92
CA ILE A 264 13.15 6.12 11.64
C ILE A 264 11.70 6.59 11.76
N MET A 265 10.82 5.84 12.44
CA MET A 265 9.41 6.19 12.54
C MET A 265 9.10 7.24 13.62
N ALA A 266 10.04 7.63 14.47
CA ALA A 266 9.78 8.62 15.52
C ALA A 266 10.28 10.01 15.09
N TYR A 267 9.41 11.02 15.09
CA TYR A 267 9.84 12.38 14.80
C TYR A 267 10.73 12.95 15.91
N PRO A 268 11.97 13.36 15.60
CA PRO A 268 12.91 13.90 16.57
C PRO A 268 12.34 15.05 17.41
N HIS A 269 11.62 15.96 16.76
CA HIS A 269 11.10 17.17 17.39
C HIS A 269 9.99 16.88 18.42
N ASP A 270 9.24 15.78 18.24
CA ASP A 270 8.24 15.30 19.21
C ASP A 270 8.87 14.60 20.43
N HIS A 271 10.16 14.29 20.32
CA HIS A 271 10.99 13.58 21.28
C HIS A 271 12.12 14.46 21.85
N GLY A 272 11.92 15.78 21.84
CA GLY A 272 12.87 16.73 22.41
C GLY A 272 14.12 16.94 21.55
N TYR A 273 14.00 16.80 20.22
CA TYR A 273 15.08 16.93 19.23
C TYR A 273 16.19 15.89 19.38
N ALA A 274 15.80 14.63 19.62
CA ALA A 274 16.68 13.47 19.62
C ALA A 274 17.35 13.24 18.25
N SER A 275 18.57 12.70 18.21
CA SER A 275 19.25 12.42 16.93
C SER A 275 18.66 11.22 16.21
N TRP A 276 18.37 11.34 14.91
CA TRP A 276 17.90 10.19 14.13
C TRP A 276 19.00 9.15 13.95
N VAL A 277 18.63 7.89 14.09
CA VAL A 277 19.50 6.75 13.81
C VAL A 277 18.87 5.83 12.78
N PRO A 278 19.66 5.17 11.91
CA PRO A 278 19.18 4.38 10.78
C PRO A 278 18.71 2.99 11.25
N TYR A 279 17.69 3.00 12.10
CA TYR A 279 17.08 1.82 12.72
C TYR A 279 15.57 2.01 12.76
N PHE A 280 14.84 0.94 12.47
CA PHE A 280 13.49 0.73 12.96
C PHE A 280 13.53 0.25 14.42
N SER A 281 12.51 0.60 15.21
CA SER A 281 12.49 0.27 16.64
C SER A 281 12.49 -1.24 16.91
N THR A 282 13.25 -1.65 17.92
CA THR A 282 13.30 -3.03 18.40
C THR A 282 13.94 -3.10 19.79
N PRO A 283 13.41 -3.90 20.73
CA PRO A 283 14.05 -4.11 22.03
C PRO A 283 15.35 -4.95 21.95
N ASP A 284 15.59 -5.62 20.83
CA ASP A 284 16.69 -6.59 20.67
C ASP A 284 18.01 -5.97 20.18
N VAL A 285 18.02 -4.66 19.92
CA VAL A 285 19.17 -3.90 19.46
C VAL A 285 19.44 -2.75 20.42
N LYS A 286 20.72 -2.53 20.72
CA LYS A 286 21.17 -1.39 21.52
C LYS A 286 22.13 -0.53 20.72
N VAL A 287 21.94 0.78 20.79
CA VAL A 287 22.78 1.78 20.14
C VAL A 287 23.31 2.77 21.17
N CYS A 288 24.33 3.54 20.81
CA CYS A 288 24.83 4.60 21.68
C CYS A 288 23.74 5.65 21.90
N GLN A 289 23.53 6.04 23.16
CA GLN A 289 22.46 6.96 23.54
C GLN A 289 22.50 8.27 22.75
N ASN A 290 23.69 8.74 22.39
CA ASN A 290 23.91 9.97 21.63
C ASN A 290 23.94 9.78 20.10
N GLY A 291 23.66 8.57 19.59
CA GLY A 291 23.67 8.25 18.15
C GLY A 291 25.05 7.95 17.56
N ASP A 292 26.12 8.01 18.36
CA ASP A 292 27.47 7.72 17.86
C ASP A 292 27.60 6.25 17.40
N THR A 293 28.47 6.03 16.41
CA THR A 293 28.79 4.68 15.93
C THR A 293 29.52 3.83 16.97
N THR A 294 30.18 4.46 17.96
CA THR A 294 30.93 3.79 19.02
C THR A 294 30.80 4.53 20.35
N CYS A 295 30.57 3.80 21.43
CA CYS A 295 30.50 4.29 22.80
C CYS A 295 30.78 3.12 23.77
N GLN A 296 30.84 3.40 25.07
CA GLN A 296 30.93 2.35 26.08
C GLN A 296 29.62 1.55 26.13
N GLU A 297 29.70 0.27 26.49
CA GLU A 297 28.50 -0.58 26.61
C GLU A 297 27.48 -0.03 27.63
N SER A 298 27.95 0.69 28.66
CA SER A 298 27.10 1.38 29.65
C SER A 298 26.34 2.58 29.09
N GLU A 299 26.76 3.11 27.95
CA GLU A 299 26.14 4.25 27.26
C GLU A 299 25.17 3.80 26.17
N LYS A 300 24.98 2.48 26.01
CA LYS A 300 24.04 1.94 25.04
C LYS A 300 22.63 1.79 25.61
N VAL A 301 21.66 2.18 24.82
CA VAL A 301 20.22 2.08 25.13
C VAL A 301 19.53 1.17 24.12
N ALA A 302 18.52 0.43 24.58
CA ALA A 302 17.64 -0.30 23.67
C ALA A 302 16.75 0.69 22.91
N ILE A 303 16.57 0.47 21.62
CA ILE A 303 15.82 1.36 20.72
C ILE A 303 14.40 0.83 20.48
N GLY A 304 13.71 0.45 21.56
CA GLY A 304 12.39 -0.15 21.54
C GLY A 304 12.01 -0.76 22.88
N GLY A 305 10.79 -1.28 22.98
CA GLY A 305 10.28 -1.90 24.20
C GLY A 305 8.85 -1.46 24.56
N ASP A 306 8.47 -1.68 25.82
CA ASP A 306 7.15 -1.35 26.35
C ASP A 306 6.93 0.17 26.43
N LEU A 307 5.82 0.64 25.88
CA LEU A 307 5.39 2.04 25.93
C LEU A 307 4.25 2.26 26.93
N GLY A 308 3.79 1.20 27.61
CA GLY A 308 2.65 1.21 28.52
C GLY A 308 1.34 0.83 27.82
N ALA A 309 0.34 0.47 28.63
CA ALA A 309 -1.01 0.11 28.18
C ALA A 309 -1.09 -1.01 27.11
N GLY A 310 -0.04 -1.84 27.00
CA GLY A 310 0.05 -2.90 26.00
C GLY A 310 0.62 -2.43 24.65
N LEU A 311 0.97 -1.15 24.51
CA LEU A 311 1.66 -0.60 23.35
C LEU A 311 3.16 -0.85 23.43
N GLN A 312 3.81 -1.02 22.29
CA GLN A 312 5.26 -1.24 22.22
C GLN A 312 5.90 -0.54 21.03
N ALA A 313 7.17 -0.18 21.19
CA ALA A 313 8.04 0.19 20.09
C ALA A 313 8.83 -1.04 19.62
N ASN A 314 8.28 -1.76 18.63
CA ASN A 314 8.91 -2.93 18.03
C ASN A 314 8.54 -3.05 16.53
N ASN A 315 8.93 -2.04 15.76
CA ASN A 315 8.74 -2.01 14.31
C ASN A 315 9.38 -3.22 13.64
N ALA A 316 10.50 -3.75 14.15
CA ALA A 316 11.12 -4.93 13.55
C ALA A 316 10.18 -6.14 13.54
N LEU A 317 9.44 -6.37 14.63
CA LEU A 317 8.43 -7.43 14.68
C LEU A 317 7.27 -7.16 13.71
N ALA A 318 6.76 -5.93 13.65
CA ALA A 318 5.68 -5.57 12.73
C ALA A 318 6.08 -5.75 11.27
N LEU A 319 7.26 -5.24 10.89
CA LEU A 319 7.84 -5.40 9.56
C LEU A 319 7.97 -6.88 9.18
N ASN A 320 8.53 -7.72 10.06
CA ASN A 320 8.69 -9.15 9.77
C ASN A 320 7.36 -9.89 9.61
N LEU A 321 6.29 -9.47 10.30
CA LEU A 321 4.96 -10.05 10.14
C LEU A 321 4.26 -9.58 8.86
N ALA A 322 4.55 -8.35 8.41
CA ALA A 322 4.02 -7.78 7.18
C ALA A 322 4.80 -8.23 5.93
N ALA A 323 6.08 -8.58 6.08
CA ALA A 323 7.05 -8.80 5.00
C ALA A 323 6.54 -9.72 3.89
N GLU A 324 5.99 -10.89 4.24
CA GLU A 324 5.49 -11.84 3.25
C GLU A 324 4.29 -11.28 2.48
N GLN A 325 3.37 -10.60 3.15
CA GLN A 325 2.18 -10.06 2.48
C GLN A 325 2.56 -8.93 1.53
N VAL A 326 3.41 -8.00 1.98
CA VAL A 326 3.86 -6.86 1.18
C VAL A 326 4.68 -7.31 -0.02
N ALA A 327 5.57 -8.30 0.15
CA ALA A 327 6.33 -8.90 -0.95
C ALA A 327 5.46 -9.67 -1.97
N ASN A 328 4.16 -9.77 -1.74
CA ASN A 328 3.19 -10.42 -2.61
C ASN A 328 2.04 -9.47 -2.98
N PHE A 329 2.24 -8.15 -2.85
CA PHE A 329 1.27 -7.18 -3.32
C PHE A 329 1.16 -7.26 -4.84
N CYS A 330 2.29 -7.30 -5.57
CA CYS A 330 2.27 -7.51 -7.00
C CYS A 330 3.15 -8.71 -7.39
N ARG A 331 2.56 -9.92 -7.44
CA ARG A 331 3.32 -11.15 -7.65
C ARG A 331 4.08 -11.16 -8.97
N ASN A 332 5.38 -11.43 -8.89
CA ASN A 332 6.25 -11.53 -10.06
C ASN A 332 6.29 -12.94 -10.67
N ASP A 333 6.83 -13.05 -11.88
CA ASP A 333 6.90 -14.32 -12.62
C ASP A 333 7.62 -15.43 -11.84
N GLN A 334 8.60 -15.09 -11.01
CA GLN A 334 9.32 -16.06 -10.19
C GLN A 334 8.42 -16.64 -9.09
N GLN A 335 7.59 -15.81 -8.46
CA GLN A 335 6.63 -16.25 -7.45
C GLN A 335 5.52 -17.12 -8.06
N LEU A 336 5.17 -16.87 -9.32
CA LEU A 336 4.14 -17.61 -10.05
C LEU A 336 4.64 -18.88 -10.75
N ALA A 337 5.95 -19.12 -10.79
CA ALA A 337 6.55 -20.22 -11.57
C ALA A 337 6.04 -21.63 -11.21
N ASN A 338 5.46 -21.82 -10.02
CA ASN A 338 4.90 -23.10 -9.56
C ASN A 338 3.37 -23.18 -9.64
N ALA A 339 2.70 -22.15 -10.14
CA ALA A 339 1.26 -22.14 -10.34
C ALA A 339 0.83 -23.17 -11.39
N LYS A 340 -0.42 -23.64 -11.31
CA LYS A 340 -0.91 -24.73 -12.18
C LYS A 340 -1.49 -24.23 -13.50
N GLY A 341 -1.84 -22.96 -13.60
CA GLY A 341 -2.51 -22.39 -14.76
C GLY A 341 -4.01 -22.67 -14.75
N THR A 342 -4.70 -22.33 -13.67
CA THR A 342 -6.17 -22.47 -13.61
C THR A 342 -6.85 -21.40 -14.44
N PRO A 343 -7.89 -21.72 -15.24
CA PRO A 343 -8.62 -20.70 -15.98
C PRO A 343 -9.42 -19.79 -15.04
N MET A 344 -9.73 -18.57 -15.50
CA MET A 344 -10.69 -17.70 -14.84
C MET A 344 -12.08 -18.34 -14.87
N GLN A 345 -12.80 -18.29 -13.75
CA GLN A 345 -14.12 -18.92 -13.63
C GLN A 345 -15.02 -18.18 -12.65
N PHE A 346 -16.34 -18.32 -12.81
CA PHE A 346 -17.28 -17.87 -11.80
C PHE A 346 -17.12 -18.68 -10.50
N ALA A 347 -17.13 -18.00 -9.36
CA ALA A 347 -17.07 -18.63 -8.06
C ALA A 347 -18.47 -19.13 -7.65
N VAL A 348 -18.75 -20.41 -7.94
CA VAL A 348 -20.06 -21.02 -7.63
C VAL A 348 -20.16 -21.29 -6.13
N GLY A 349 -21.14 -20.68 -5.46
CA GLY A 349 -21.37 -20.89 -4.04
C GLY A 349 -20.39 -20.14 -3.13
N ALA A 350 -19.63 -19.19 -3.67
CA ALA A 350 -19.04 -18.15 -2.85
C ALA A 350 -20.16 -17.51 -2.01
N PRO A 351 -19.92 -17.21 -0.72
CA PRO A 351 -20.83 -16.38 0.04
C PRO A 351 -21.28 -15.20 -0.81
N THR A 352 -22.50 -14.72 -0.60
CA THR A 352 -22.76 -13.29 -0.82
C THR A 352 -21.83 -12.57 0.16
N ALA A 353 -20.55 -12.41 -0.20
CA ALA A 353 -19.59 -11.70 0.62
C ALA A 353 -20.22 -10.33 0.81
N ASP A 354 -20.64 -10.06 2.04
CA ASP A 354 -21.14 -8.74 2.40
C ASP A 354 -20.02 -7.76 2.10
N TRP A 355 -20.37 -6.63 1.48
CA TRP A 355 -19.38 -5.61 1.13
C TRP A 355 -18.63 -5.20 2.39
N HIS A 356 -17.31 -5.40 2.37
CA HIS A 356 -16.43 -5.01 3.46
C HIS A 356 -16.04 -3.54 3.28
N MET A 357 -15.87 -2.82 4.39
CA MET A 357 -15.44 -1.42 4.39
C MET A 357 -14.07 -1.18 3.74
N ASP A 358 -13.30 -2.26 3.54
CA ASP A 358 -11.97 -2.22 2.94
C ASP A 358 -11.94 -2.91 1.56
N SER A 359 -13.13 -3.03 0.95
CA SER A 359 -13.25 -3.18 -0.49
C SER A 359 -12.63 -1.97 -1.21
N LEU A 360 -12.15 -2.21 -2.43
CA LEU A 360 -11.71 -1.15 -3.31
C LEU A 360 -12.96 -0.54 -3.95
N GLU A 361 -13.27 0.71 -3.61
CA GLU A 361 -14.33 1.49 -4.24
C GLU A 361 -13.71 2.60 -5.10
N ILE A 362 -14.04 2.59 -6.38
CA ILE A 362 -13.69 3.65 -7.32
C ILE A 362 -14.96 4.47 -7.53
N ASP A 363 -15.02 5.61 -6.86
CA ASP A 363 -16.06 6.62 -7.01
C ASP A 363 -15.52 7.88 -7.70
N PHE A 364 -16.42 8.84 -7.93
CA PHE A 364 -16.12 10.09 -8.64
C PHE A 364 -16.42 11.32 -7.79
N SER A 365 -16.49 11.15 -6.46
CA SER A 365 -16.86 12.19 -5.50
C SER A 365 -15.98 13.44 -5.60
N ASN A 366 -14.70 13.28 -5.96
CA ASN A 366 -13.71 14.35 -6.08
C ASN A 366 -13.69 15.10 -7.43
N ASN A 367 -14.75 14.96 -8.25
CA ASN A 367 -14.84 15.59 -9.59
C ASN A 367 -13.72 15.15 -10.57
N LYS A 368 -13.06 14.03 -10.30
CA LYS A 368 -12.02 13.44 -11.15
C LYS A 368 -12.48 12.06 -11.63
N PRO A 369 -12.06 11.61 -12.83
CA PRO A 369 -12.32 10.24 -13.29
C PRO A 369 -11.70 9.13 -12.43
N GLY A 370 -10.93 9.47 -11.39
CA GLY A 370 -10.22 8.50 -10.55
C GLY A 370 -9.19 7.70 -11.34
N VAL A 371 -9.09 6.41 -11.05
CA VAL A 371 -8.24 5.44 -11.76
C VAL A 371 -8.79 5.03 -13.14
N VAL A 372 -9.98 5.52 -13.51
CA VAL A 372 -10.67 5.11 -14.74
C VAL A 372 -10.13 5.87 -15.95
N TYR A 373 -9.87 5.14 -17.03
CA TYR A 373 -9.32 5.71 -18.26
C TYR A 373 -10.14 5.35 -19.51
N PRO A 374 -10.06 6.18 -20.57
CA PRO A 374 -10.58 5.83 -21.88
C PRO A 374 -9.88 4.59 -22.42
N TRP A 375 -10.63 3.57 -22.82
CA TRP A 375 -10.04 2.38 -23.40
C TRP A 375 -9.45 2.66 -24.78
N ILE A 376 -10.14 3.47 -25.58
CA ILE A 376 -9.69 3.93 -26.90
C ILE A 376 -9.34 5.42 -26.81
N GLU A 377 -8.05 5.70 -26.63
CA GLU A 377 -7.54 7.07 -26.52
C GLU A 377 -7.92 7.93 -27.73
N GLY A 378 -8.51 9.10 -27.46
CA GLY A 378 -8.94 10.06 -28.48
C GLY A 378 -10.33 9.81 -29.06
N GLU A 379 -10.96 8.66 -28.76
CA GLU A 379 -12.34 8.36 -29.16
C GLU A 379 -13.31 8.36 -27.98
N ASP A 380 -12.89 7.82 -26.84
CA ASP A 380 -13.61 7.88 -25.57
C ASP A 380 -13.35 9.22 -24.86
N VAL A 381 -14.43 9.88 -24.43
CA VAL A 381 -14.42 11.11 -23.64
C VAL A 381 -14.98 10.80 -22.26
N LEU A 382 -14.17 11.05 -21.25
CA LEU A 382 -14.52 10.88 -19.84
C LEU A 382 -14.80 12.26 -19.25
N SER A 383 -15.94 12.42 -18.60
CA SER A 383 -16.30 13.64 -17.88
C SER A 383 -17.03 13.29 -16.59
N VAL A 384 -16.70 13.95 -15.49
CA VAL A 384 -17.49 13.83 -14.26
C VAL A 384 -18.66 14.79 -14.32
N VAL A 385 -19.87 14.28 -14.09
CA VAL A 385 -21.12 15.03 -14.11
C VAL A 385 -21.88 14.82 -12.80
N GLU A 386 -22.60 15.86 -12.36
CA GLU A 386 -23.44 15.78 -11.17
C GLU A 386 -24.86 15.33 -11.58
N VAL A 387 -25.39 14.32 -10.90
CA VAL A 387 -26.72 13.76 -11.15
C VAL A 387 -27.48 13.55 -9.84
N ASP A 388 -28.79 13.76 -9.87
CA ASP A 388 -29.68 13.47 -8.74
C ASP A 388 -29.95 11.96 -8.67
N ILE A 389 -29.48 11.33 -7.58
CA ILE A 389 -29.72 9.92 -7.26
C ILE A 389 -30.50 9.87 -5.94
N GLY A 390 -31.83 9.78 -6.04
CA GLY A 390 -32.68 9.61 -4.85
C GLY A 390 -32.81 10.86 -3.99
N GLY A 391 -32.64 12.06 -4.57
CA GLY A 391 -32.72 13.35 -3.89
C GLY A 391 -31.36 13.89 -3.43
N GLU A 392 -30.27 13.16 -3.70
CA GLU A 392 -28.91 13.56 -3.40
C GLU A 392 -28.14 13.81 -4.71
N LEU A 393 -27.37 14.90 -4.75
CA LEU A 393 -26.51 15.21 -5.87
C LEU A 393 -25.23 14.37 -5.74
N THR A 394 -24.99 13.50 -6.73
CA THR A 394 -23.86 12.59 -6.76
C THR A 394 -23.03 12.83 -8.01
N ASN A 395 -21.72 12.90 -7.85
CA ASN A 395 -20.79 12.92 -8.98
C ASN A 395 -20.65 11.53 -9.58
N VAL A 396 -20.82 11.43 -10.89
CA VAL A 396 -20.69 10.17 -11.63
C VAL A 396 -19.82 10.37 -12.86
N LEU A 397 -19.14 9.32 -13.30
CA LEU A 397 -18.36 9.35 -14.53
C LEU A 397 -19.28 9.13 -15.73
N GLN A 398 -19.44 10.13 -16.56
CA GLN A 398 -20.03 9.99 -17.89
C GLN A 398 -18.93 9.62 -18.90
N VAL A 399 -19.20 8.56 -19.66
CA VAL A 399 -18.34 8.04 -20.73
C VAL A 399 -19.10 8.18 -22.04
N GLU A 400 -18.59 9.02 -22.93
CA GLU A 400 -19.12 9.22 -24.28
C GLU A 400 -18.12 8.75 -25.31
N ASN A 401 -18.58 8.28 -26.46
CA ASN A 401 -17.68 7.84 -27.52
C ASN A 401 -18.23 8.22 -28.90
N VAL A 402 -17.37 8.82 -29.72
CA VAL A 402 -17.74 9.29 -31.06
C VAL A 402 -17.73 8.18 -32.13
N ALA A 403 -17.11 7.04 -31.84
CA ALA A 403 -16.98 5.86 -32.69
C ALA A 403 -17.99 4.72 -32.37
N ASN A 404 -18.97 4.98 -31.49
CA ASN A 404 -20.02 4.06 -31.02
C ASN A 404 -19.55 2.86 -30.16
N LEU A 405 -18.42 2.97 -29.47
CA LEU A 405 -17.93 1.94 -28.53
C LEU A 405 -17.47 2.57 -27.19
N PRO A 406 -18.37 3.22 -26.43
CA PRO A 406 -17.99 3.86 -25.17
C PRO A 406 -17.45 2.85 -24.19
N THR A 407 -16.17 3.01 -23.86
CA THR A 407 -15.45 2.02 -23.07
C THR A 407 -14.55 2.69 -22.04
N ALA A 408 -14.66 2.23 -20.80
CA ALA A 408 -13.83 2.69 -19.69
C ALA A 408 -13.09 1.52 -19.08
N GLY A 409 -11.81 1.71 -18.75
CA GLY A 409 -10.93 0.69 -18.20
C GLY A 409 -10.31 1.09 -16.86
N VAL A 410 -9.97 0.09 -16.06
CA VAL A 410 -9.16 0.20 -14.84
C VAL A 410 -8.14 -0.93 -14.82
N ASN A 411 -6.88 -0.63 -14.49
CA ASN A 411 -5.86 -1.65 -14.29
C ASN A 411 -5.90 -2.12 -12.83
N LEU A 412 -6.13 -3.43 -12.65
CA LEU A 412 -6.24 -4.11 -11.37
C LEU A 412 -5.12 -5.15 -11.15
N THR A 413 -4.07 -5.10 -11.96
CA THR A 413 -3.04 -6.16 -12.06
C THR A 413 -2.35 -6.45 -10.73
N CYS A 414 -2.01 -5.42 -9.97
CA CYS A 414 -1.41 -5.59 -8.66
C CYS A 414 -2.46 -5.64 -7.53
N ASP A 415 -3.73 -5.37 -7.82
CA ASP A 415 -4.76 -5.28 -6.78
C ASP A 415 -5.40 -6.66 -6.55
N LEU A 416 -5.52 -7.48 -7.60
CA LEU A 416 -6.10 -8.82 -7.52
C LEU A 416 -5.04 -9.90 -7.42
N LYS A 417 -5.13 -10.72 -6.38
CA LYS A 417 -4.19 -11.80 -6.12
C LYS A 417 -4.50 -13.04 -6.97
N PRO A 418 -3.48 -13.69 -7.55
CA PRO A 418 -3.65 -14.94 -8.28
C PRO A 418 -4.24 -16.05 -7.40
N GLY A 419 -5.30 -16.70 -7.89
CA GLY A 419 -6.01 -17.82 -7.25
C GLY A 419 -7.15 -17.42 -6.31
N ASP A 420 -7.22 -16.14 -5.90
CA ASP A 420 -8.22 -15.63 -4.97
C ASP A 420 -9.56 -15.36 -5.66
N VAL A 421 -10.61 -15.23 -4.85
CA VAL A 421 -11.97 -14.95 -5.30
C VAL A 421 -12.33 -13.52 -4.97
N TYR A 422 -12.88 -12.82 -5.96
CA TYR A 422 -13.30 -11.43 -5.85
C TYR A 422 -14.74 -11.27 -6.30
N ARG A 423 -15.50 -10.43 -5.59
CA ARG A 423 -16.78 -9.89 -6.04
C ARG A 423 -16.51 -8.58 -6.77
N LEU A 424 -16.90 -8.49 -8.04
CA LEU A 424 -16.81 -7.27 -8.83
C LEU A 424 -18.21 -6.72 -9.07
N GLN A 425 -18.37 -5.41 -8.90
CA GLN A 425 -19.63 -4.71 -9.08
C GLN A 425 -19.43 -3.38 -9.78
N ALA A 426 -20.24 -3.09 -10.80
CA ALA A 426 -20.29 -1.78 -11.43
C ALA A 426 -21.74 -1.28 -11.46
N LYS A 427 -21.97 -0.07 -10.97
CA LYS A 427 -23.30 0.56 -11.01
C LYS A 427 -23.38 1.54 -12.17
N VAL A 428 -24.14 1.16 -13.19
CA VAL A 428 -24.15 1.83 -14.49
C VAL A 428 -25.54 2.31 -14.88
N LYS A 429 -25.59 3.35 -15.72
CA LYS A 429 -26.81 3.86 -16.33
C LYS A 429 -26.55 4.18 -17.80
N GLY A 430 -27.42 3.76 -18.70
CA GLY A 430 -27.27 4.09 -20.12
C GLY A 430 -27.52 5.58 -20.35
N LEU A 431 -26.85 6.19 -21.33
CA LEU A 431 -27.34 7.46 -21.88
C LEU A 431 -28.56 7.25 -22.79
N GLU A 432 -28.74 6.02 -23.29
CA GLU A 432 -29.91 5.50 -24.02
C GLU A 432 -30.15 4.04 -23.58
N ASP A 433 -31.30 3.48 -23.95
CA ASP A 433 -31.64 2.08 -23.63
C ASP A 433 -30.79 1.08 -24.45
N GLY A 434 -30.33 0.01 -23.81
CA GLY A 434 -29.66 -1.11 -24.49
C GLY A 434 -28.98 -2.06 -23.50
N ALA A 435 -27.71 -2.42 -23.71
CA ALA A 435 -27.00 -3.38 -22.85
C ALA A 435 -25.60 -2.91 -22.44
N ALA A 436 -25.30 -2.96 -21.15
CA ALA A 436 -23.95 -2.71 -20.63
C ALA A 436 -23.32 -4.04 -20.20
N THR A 437 -21.99 -4.13 -20.32
CA THR A 437 -21.23 -5.32 -19.99
C THR A 437 -19.99 -4.97 -19.16
N LEU A 438 -19.77 -5.69 -18.07
CA LEU A 438 -18.53 -5.67 -17.30
C LEU A 438 -17.67 -6.85 -17.77
N TRP A 439 -16.47 -6.54 -18.22
CA TRP A 439 -15.48 -7.49 -18.70
C TRP A 439 -14.24 -7.48 -17.80
N LEU A 440 -13.55 -8.61 -17.75
CA LEU A 440 -12.15 -8.69 -17.35
C LEU A 440 -11.32 -9.09 -18.57
N TYR A 441 -10.33 -8.27 -18.93
CA TYR A 441 -9.21 -8.73 -19.75
C TYR A 441 -8.13 -9.25 -18.82
N TYR A 442 -7.62 -10.46 -19.09
CA TYR A 442 -6.57 -11.03 -18.25
C TYR A 442 -5.49 -11.74 -19.07
N GLU A 443 -4.28 -11.74 -18.52
CA GLU A 443 -3.16 -12.53 -19.01
C GLU A 443 -2.61 -13.43 -17.92
N THR A 444 -2.05 -14.58 -18.31
CA THR A 444 -1.45 -15.54 -17.39
C THR A 444 -0.03 -15.91 -17.79
N LEU A 445 0.76 -16.40 -16.83
CA LEU A 445 2.11 -16.91 -17.07
C LEU A 445 2.10 -18.11 -18.03
N SER A 446 1.04 -18.93 -18.01
CA SER A 446 0.82 -20.02 -18.97
C SER A 446 0.49 -19.56 -20.39
N GLY A 447 0.30 -18.25 -20.61
CA GLY A 447 0.16 -17.62 -21.92
C GLY A 447 -1.27 -17.36 -22.36
N ALA A 448 -2.26 -17.47 -21.48
CA ALA A 448 -3.62 -17.03 -21.78
C ALA A 448 -3.64 -15.50 -21.95
N LYS A 449 -4.46 -15.03 -22.90
CA LYS A 449 -4.76 -13.61 -23.14
C LYS A 449 -6.21 -13.53 -23.57
N GLU A 450 -7.10 -13.41 -22.60
CA GLU A 450 -8.52 -13.70 -22.79
C GLU A 450 -9.43 -12.61 -22.21
N TRP A 451 -10.64 -12.56 -22.74
CA TRP A 451 -11.73 -11.74 -22.24
C TRP A 451 -12.73 -12.62 -21.51
N PHE A 452 -13.09 -12.23 -20.28
CA PHE A 452 -14.07 -12.91 -19.45
C PHE A 452 -15.26 -11.98 -19.19
N GLU A 453 -16.46 -12.39 -19.64
CA GLU A 453 -17.69 -11.63 -19.41
C GLU A 453 -18.11 -11.82 -17.95
N VAL A 454 -17.96 -10.80 -17.11
CA VAL A 454 -18.35 -10.86 -15.69
C VAL A 454 -19.86 -10.77 -15.57
N SER A 455 -20.47 -9.78 -16.22
CA SER A 455 -21.90 -9.56 -16.18
C SER A 455 -22.37 -8.72 -17.36
N ARG A 456 -23.50 -9.09 -17.95
CA ARG A 456 -24.18 -8.33 -19.01
C ARG A 456 -25.64 -8.14 -18.65
N GLN A 457 -26.10 -6.89 -18.64
CA GLN A 457 -27.48 -6.54 -18.28
C GLN A 457 -28.06 -5.51 -19.25
N SER A 458 -29.38 -5.52 -19.39
CA SER A 458 -30.08 -4.41 -20.04
C SER A 458 -30.03 -3.17 -19.15
N VAL A 459 -29.76 -2.02 -19.75
CA VAL A 459 -29.71 -0.71 -19.08
C VAL A 459 -30.68 0.25 -19.73
N THR A 460 -31.15 1.24 -18.98
CA THR A 460 -32.05 2.29 -19.48
C THR A 460 -31.47 3.68 -19.24
N ALA A 461 -32.04 4.67 -19.92
CA ALA A 461 -31.73 6.08 -19.66
C ALA A 461 -32.37 6.63 -18.37
N SER A 462 -33.25 5.88 -17.71
CA SER A 462 -33.94 6.30 -16.48
C SER A 462 -33.29 5.73 -15.23
N ASP A 463 -32.87 4.47 -15.25
CA ASP A 463 -32.58 3.70 -14.05
C ASP A 463 -31.14 3.22 -13.97
N TRP A 464 -30.62 3.17 -12.75
CA TRP A 464 -29.33 2.56 -12.46
C TRP A 464 -29.47 1.04 -12.45
N THR A 465 -28.49 0.37 -13.05
CA THR A 465 -28.39 -1.09 -13.17
C THR A 465 -27.07 -1.55 -12.57
N THR A 466 -27.10 -2.62 -11.80
CA THR A 466 -25.88 -3.21 -11.21
C THR A 466 -25.41 -4.38 -12.08
N LEU A 467 -24.15 -4.31 -12.53
CA LEU A 467 -23.41 -5.40 -13.16
C LEU A 467 -22.57 -6.06 -12.07
N GLU A 468 -22.74 -7.36 -11.84
CA GLU A 468 -22.07 -8.02 -10.73
C GLU A 468 -21.83 -9.51 -10.98
N ALA A 469 -20.68 -10.02 -10.53
CA ALA A 469 -20.46 -11.44 -10.27
C ALA A 469 -19.28 -11.66 -9.32
N ALA A 470 -19.21 -12.87 -8.73
CA ALA A 470 -18.02 -13.38 -8.05
C ALA A 470 -17.17 -14.20 -9.02
N VAL A 471 -15.87 -13.90 -9.09
CA VAL A 471 -14.92 -14.47 -10.04
C VAL A 471 -13.70 -14.98 -9.29
N GLN A 472 -13.28 -16.20 -9.59
CA GLN A 472 -12.00 -16.75 -9.17
C GLN A 472 -10.92 -16.40 -10.20
N MET A 473 -9.84 -15.78 -9.72
CA MET A 473 -8.69 -15.43 -10.55
C MET A 473 -7.86 -16.67 -10.90
N PRO A 474 -7.22 -16.71 -12.09
CA PRO A 474 -6.17 -17.67 -12.39
C PRO A 474 -5.08 -17.71 -11.30
N ASP A 475 -4.57 -18.89 -10.96
CA ASP A 475 -3.50 -19.04 -9.97
C ASP A 475 -2.12 -18.58 -10.48
N ASP A 476 -2.00 -18.34 -11.79
CA ASP A 476 -0.84 -17.81 -12.50
C ASP A 476 -1.14 -16.47 -13.20
N LEU A 477 -2.11 -15.71 -12.69
CA LEU A 477 -2.50 -14.40 -13.21
C LEU A 477 -1.30 -13.42 -13.19
N THR A 478 -1.01 -12.80 -14.34
CA THR A 478 0.07 -11.82 -14.50
C THR A 478 -0.42 -10.42 -14.86
N HIS A 479 -1.64 -10.30 -15.38
CA HIS A 479 -2.24 -9.03 -15.77
C HIS A 479 -3.76 -9.12 -15.68
N VAL A 480 -4.41 -8.08 -15.17
CA VAL A 480 -5.87 -7.96 -15.20
C VAL A 480 -6.34 -6.52 -15.32
N GLN A 481 -7.31 -6.29 -16.19
CA GLN A 481 -7.99 -5.02 -16.36
C GLN A 481 -9.50 -5.23 -16.32
N ALA A 482 -10.19 -4.41 -15.53
CA ALA A 482 -11.64 -4.30 -15.59
C ALA A 482 -12.02 -3.33 -16.69
N VAL A 483 -12.98 -3.72 -17.53
CA VAL A 483 -13.42 -2.93 -18.68
C VAL A 483 -14.93 -2.90 -18.69
N ILE A 484 -15.50 -1.71 -18.66
CA ILE A 484 -16.93 -1.51 -18.76
C ILE A 484 -17.22 -1.05 -20.18
N TYR A 485 -18.00 -1.86 -20.87
CA TYR A 485 -18.48 -1.61 -22.21
C TYR A 485 -19.93 -1.14 -22.14
N GLY A 486 -20.15 0.09 -22.61
CA GLY A 486 -21.45 0.73 -22.63
C GLY A 486 -22.37 0.21 -23.74
N VAL A 487 -23.58 0.75 -23.70
CA VAL A 487 -24.75 0.39 -24.52
C VAL A 487 -24.38 0.14 -26.00
N ASP A 488 -24.55 -1.11 -26.47
CA ASP A 488 -24.34 -1.50 -27.87
C ASP A 488 -24.91 -0.45 -28.85
N GLN A 489 -24.04 0.24 -29.61
CA GLN A 489 -24.38 1.28 -30.60
C GLN A 489 -24.95 2.61 -30.05
N ALA A 490 -24.80 2.94 -28.77
CA ALA A 490 -25.28 4.20 -28.21
C ALA A 490 -24.18 5.25 -27.98
N LYS A 491 -24.62 6.43 -27.53
CA LYS A 491 -23.78 7.62 -27.28
C LYS A 491 -22.85 7.51 -26.06
N GLY A 492 -23.10 6.58 -25.14
CA GLY A 492 -22.37 6.52 -23.88
C GLY A 492 -23.11 5.85 -22.73
N PHE A 493 -22.49 5.89 -21.55
CA PHE A 493 -23.08 5.47 -20.27
C PHE A 493 -22.57 6.36 -19.14
N MET A 494 -23.20 6.28 -17.97
CA MET A 494 -22.71 6.82 -16.71
C MET A 494 -22.33 5.67 -15.78
N LEU A 495 -21.26 5.85 -15.03
CA LEU A 495 -20.74 4.96 -14.00
C LEU A 495 -20.79 5.69 -12.67
N GLN A 496 -21.54 5.15 -11.71
CA GLN A 496 -21.60 5.68 -10.36
C GLN A 496 -20.43 5.17 -9.52
N SER A 497 -20.18 3.86 -9.55
CA SER A 497 -19.11 3.20 -8.81
C SER A 497 -18.62 1.95 -9.55
N LEU A 498 -17.34 1.63 -9.35
CA LEU A 498 -16.77 0.30 -9.60
C LEU A 498 -16.17 -0.20 -8.28
N GLU A 499 -16.67 -1.32 -7.79
CA GLU A 499 -16.32 -1.88 -6.49
C GLU A 499 -15.72 -3.28 -6.66
N VAL A 500 -14.67 -3.56 -5.89
CA VAL A 500 -14.01 -4.87 -5.83
C VAL A 500 -13.86 -5.28 -4.37
N ALA A 501 -14.44 -6.41 -3.99
CA ALA A 501 -14.33 -6.99 -2.66
C ALA A 501 -13.69 -8.37 -2.69
N GLU A 502 -12.80 -8.62 -1.73
CA GLU A 502 -12.24 -9.95 -1.46
C GLU A 502 -13.33 -10.87 -0.87
N ASP A 503 -13.42 -12.12 -1.34
CA ASP A 503 -14.24 -13.15 -0.71
C ASP A 503 -13.55 -13.66 0.56
N ARG A 504 -13.81 -12.98 1.68
CA ARG A 504 -13.32 -13.35 3.00
C ARG A 504 -14.39 -13.16 4.05
N ALA A 505 -14.28 -13.94 5.13
CA ALA A 505 -15.15 -13.78 6.30
C ALA A 505 -14.82 -12.47 7.05
N MET A 506 -15.85 -11.81 7.62
CA MET A 506 -15.72 -10.65 8.52
C MET A 506 -15.04 -10.98 9.85
#